data_AF-A0A660ZV49-F1
#
_entry.id   AF-A0A660ZV49-F1
#
_cell.length_a   1.000
_cell.length_b   1.000
_cell.length_c   1.000
_cell.angle_alpha   90.00
_cell.angle_beta   90.00
_cell.angle_gamma   90.00
#
_symmetry.space_group_name_H-M   'P 1'
#
loop_
_entity.id
_entity.type
_entity.pdbx_description
1 polymer ?
#
loop_
_entity_poly.entity_id
_entity_poly.type
_entity_poly.pdbx_seq_one_letter_code
_entity_poly.pdbx_strand_id
1 'polypeptide(L)' 'MRELMASFHRALRAVLLWPAPVVAAIGGHALAGGALLALCADRRVMAHGPYRFGIHG' A
#
# COMPACT_ATOMS: atom_id res chain seq x y z
N MET A 1 -2.95 -20.15 -3.03
CA MET A 1 -1.82 -19.20 -2.85
C MET A 1 -1.44 -18.45 -4.13
N ARG A 2 -1.26 -19.13 -5.27
CA ARG A 2 -0.91 -18.48 -6.57
C ARG A 2 -1.92 -17.41 -7.01
N GLU A 3 -3.20 -17.68 -6.89
CA GLU A 3 -4.26 -16.75 -7.30
C GLU A 3 -4.30 -15.48 -6.46
N LEU A 4 -4.09 -15.60 -5.14
CA LEU A 4 -3.99 -14.46 -4.23
C LEU A 4 -2.80 -13.56 -4.60
N MET A 5 -1.64 -14.15 -4.90
CA MET A 5 -0.48 -13.37 -5.33
C MET A 5 -0.72 -12.70 -6.68
N ALA A 6 -1.40 -13.38 -7.61
CA ALA A 6 -1.75 -12.81 -8.90
C ALA A 6 -2.73 -11.64 -8.77
N SER A 7 -3.77 -11.75 -7.93
CA SER A 7 -4.70 -10.65 -7.68
C SER A 7 -4.05 -9.48 -6.95
N PHE A 8 -3.18 -9.76 -5.97
CA PHE A 8 -2.42 -8.73 -5.28
C PHE A 8 -1.48 -7.97 -6.22
N HIS A 9 -0.72 -8.66 -7.09
CA HIS A 9 0.11 -8.01 -8.11
C HIS A 9 -0.70 -7.14 -9.09
N ARG A 10 -1.94 -7.54 -9.42
CA ARG A 10 -2.83 -6.71 -10.23
C ARG A 10 -3.22 -5.43 -9.49
N ALA A 11 -3.53 -5.51 -8.20
CA ALA A 11 -3.84 -4.33 -7.38
C ALA A 11 -2.64 -3.37 -7.28
N LEU A 12 -1.43 -3.89 -7.00
CA LEU A 12 -0.21 -3.08 -6.96
C LEU A 12 0.02 -2.35 -8.29
N ARG A 13 -0.09 -3.07 -9.42
CA ARG A 13 0.08 -2.47 -10.76
C ARG A 13 -0.98 -1.43 -11.08
N ALA A 14 -2.23 -1.67 -10.70
CA ALA A 14 -3.32 -0.73 -10.96
C ALA A 14 -3.10 0.61 -10.26
N VAL A 15 -2.60 0.58 -9.02
CA VAL A 15 -2.25 1.80 -8.27
C VAL A 15 -0.98 2.45 -8.81
N LEU A 16 0.06 1.66 -9.04
CA LEU A 16 1.37 2.16 -9.49
C LEU A 16 1.32 2.84 -10.86
N LEU A 17 0.47 2.35 -11.77
CA LEU A 17 0.37 2.83 -13.16
C LEU A 17 -0.84 3.73 -13.37
N TRP A 18 -1.46 4.23 -12.29
CA TRP A 18 -2.63 5.09 -12.41
C TRP A 18 -2.26 6.41 -13.10
N PRO A 19 -3.06 6.92 -14.06
CA PRO A 19 -2.70 8.09 -14.87
C PRO A 19 -2.81 9.43 -14.14
N ALA A 20 -3.31 9.44 -12.90
CA ALA A 20 -3.51 10.63 -12.08
C ALA A 20 -2.82 10.49 -10.72
N PRO A 21 -2.59 11.58 -9.98
CA PRO A 21 -1.98 11.50 -8.65
C PRO A 21 -2.79 10.63 -7.69
N VAL A 22 -2.14 9.69 -7.01
CA VAL A 22 -2.72 8.82 -5.99
C VAL A 22 -2.16 9.17 -4.61
N VAL A 23 -3.07 9.36 -3.65
CA VAL A 23 -2.73 9.59 -2.24
C VAL A 23 -3.26 8.44 -1.40
N ALA A 24 -2.36 7.72 -0.72
CA ALA A 24 -2.74 6.72 0.27
C ALA A 24 -2.95 7.37 1.64
N ALA A 25 -4.20 7.38 2.11
CA ALA A 25 -4.56 7.77 3.47
C ALA A 25 -4.50 6.56 4.41
N ILE A 26 -3.55 6.56 5.35
CA ILE A 26 -3.21 5.43 6.21
C ILE A 26 -3.63 5.75 7.65
N GLY A 27 -4.79 5.22 8.07
CA GLY A 27 -5.35 5.46 9.40
C GLY A 27 -4.79 4.58 10.53
N GLY A 28 -3.86 3.66 10.24
CA GLY A 28 -3.36 2.69 11.21
C GLY A 28 -2.17 1.90 10.71
N HIS A 29 -1.97 0.67 11.22
CA HIS A 29 -0.89 -0.20 10.80
C HIS A 29 -0.96 -0.50 9.29
N ALA A 30 0.16 -0.33 8.61
CA ALA A 30 0.33 -0.72 7.21
C ALA A 30 1.61 -1.55 7.11
N LEU A 31 1.45 -2.87 7.22
CA LEU A 31 2.56 -3.84 7.22
C LEU A 31 2.50 -4.73 5.98
N ALA A 32 3.64 -5.30 5.60
CA ALA A 32 3.77 -6.28 4.51
C ALA A 32 3.06 -5.82 3.22
N GLY A 33 2.00 -6.51 2.81
CA GLY A 33 1.23 -6.17 1.61
C GLY A 33 0.58 -4.78 1.66
N GLY A 34 0.12 -4.35 2.83
CA GLY A 34 -0.45 -3.01 3.01
C GLY A 34 0.58 -1.89 2.85
N ALA A 35 1.80 -2.12 3.36
CA ALA A 35 2.94 -1.22 3.13
C ALA A 35 3.31 -1.16 1.65
N LEU A 36 3.39 -2.31 0.98
CA LEU A 36 3.69 -2.40 -0.45
C LEU A 36 2.66 -1.65 -1.30
N LEU A 37 1.37 -1.80 -1.01
CA LEU A 37 0.30 -1.10 -1.74
C LEU A 37 0.38 0.41 -1.52
N ALA A 38 0.63 0.86 -0.28
CA ALA A 38 0.81 2.27 0.01
C ALA A 38 2.06 2.87 -0.67
N LEU A 39 3.12 2.08 -0.87
CA LEU A 39 4.31 2.49 -1.61
C LEU A 39 4.06 2.70 -3.11
N CYS A 40 3.01 2.09 -3.68
CA CYS A 40 2.61 2.33 -5.06
C CYS A 40 1.93 3.69 -5.27
N ALA A 41 1.48 4.37 -4.21
CA ALA A 41 0.91 5.71 -4.31
C ALA A 41 2.00 6.79 -4.35
N ASP A 42 1.74 7.90 -5.06
CA ASP A 42 2.67 9.03 -5.17
C ASP A 42 2.93 9.70 -3.82
N ARG A 43 1.90 9.78 -2.99
CA ARG A 43 1.96 10.36 -1.64
C ARG A 43 1.27 9.46 -0.63
N ARG A 44 1.77 9.50 0.59
CA ARG A 44 1.21 8.83 1.75
C ARG A 44 0.99 9.83 2.85
N VAL A 45 -0.17 9.78 3.48
CA VAL A 45 -0.49 10.54 4.69
C VAL A 45 -0.87 9.53 5.76
N MET A 46 -0.18 9.54 6.88
CA MET A 46 -0.36 8.54 7.94
C MET A 46 -0.82 9.21 9.24
N ALA A 47 -1.74 8.55 9.94
CA ALA A 47 -2.14 8.95 11.27
C ALA A 47 -0.97 8.89 12.25
N HIS A 48 -0.86 9.89 13.12
CA HIS A 48 0.05 9.84 14.26
C HIS A 48 -0.47 8.85 15.31
N GLY A 49 0.44 8.13 15.97
CA GLY A 49 0.11 7.15 17.00
C GLY A 49 1.09 5.99 17.02
N PRO A 50 0.86 4.97 17.86
CA PRO A 50 1.69 3.76 17.94
C PRO A 50 1.40 2.80 16.76
N TYR A 51 1.35 3.32 15.55
CA TYR A 51 1.12 2.56 14.32
C TYR A 51 2.44 2.30 13.60
N ARG A 52 2.54 1.14 12.96
CA ARG A 52 3.76 0.72 12.26
C ARG A 52 3.55 0.71 10.76
N PHE A 53 4.58 1.15 10.04
CA PHE A 53 4.65 1.14 8.59
C PHE A 53 5.93 0.41 8.15
N GLY A 54 5.81 -0.61 7.31
CA GLY A 54 6.99 -1.32 6.81
C GLY A 54 6.71 -2.71 6.26
N ILE A 55 7.64 -3.25 5.48
CA ILE A 55 7.57 -4.62 4.97
C ILE A 55 7.80 -5.66 6.07
N HIS A 56 8.52 -5.30 7.12
CA HIS A 56 8.73 -6.11 8.30
C HIS A 56 7.99 -5.51 9.49
N GLY A 57 7.33 -6.38 10.25
CA GLY A 57 6.69 -6.06 11.52
C GLY A 57 7.61 -6.31 12.69
#